data_AF-A0A1V4SMP7-F1
#
_entry.id   AF-A0A1V4SMP7-F1
#
_cell.length_a   1.000
_cell.length_b   1.000
_cell.length_c   1.000
_cell.angle_alpha   90.00
_cell.angle_beta   90.00
_cell.angle_gamma   90.00
#
_symmetry.space_group_name_H-M   'P 1'
#
loop_
_entity.id
_entity.type
_entity.pdbx_description
1 polymer ?
#
loop_
_entity_poly.entity_id
_entity_poly.type
_entity_poly.pdbx_seq_one_letter_code
_entity_poly.pdbx_strand_id
1 'polypeptide(L)' 'MEQISERTIGIINEVLKKNVKPGDSLLDAKIDSISMIHILVQIEKEFNIDLEDENLIFTRYQFVEDIINMVSENTKTA' A
#
# COMPACT_ATOMS: atom_id res chain seq x y z
N MET A 1 12.76 -6.28 5.89
CA MET A 1 11.61 -6.71 5.07
C MET A 1 10.38 -6.88 5.95
N GLU A 2 10.46 -7.68 7.02
CA GLU A 2 9.35 -7.88 7.98
C GLU A 2 8.77 -6.56 8.55
N GLN A 3 9.61 -5.59 8.87
CA GLN A 3 9.16 -4.29 9.39
C GLN A 3 8.40 -3.44 8.35
N ILE A 4 8.75 -3.50 7.06
CA ILE A 4 8.04 -2.75 6.01
C ILE A 4 6.64 -3.33 5.83
N SER A 5 6.53 -4.65 5.74
CA SER A 5 5.22 -5.31 5.63
C SER A 5 4.28 -4.97 6.78
N GLU A 6 4.76 -5.05 8.03
CA GLU A 6 3.94 -4.74 9.21
C GLU A 6 3.44 -3.28 9.20
N ARG A 7 4.32 -2.34 8.84
CA ARG A 7 3.98 -0.91 8.75
C ARG A 7 3.00 -0.62 7.62
N THR A 8 3.23 -1.15 6.43
CA THR A 8 2.33 -0.98 5.28
C THR A 8 0.94 -1.57 5.58
N ILE A 9 0.87 -2.75 6.18
CA ILE A 9 -0.41 -3.34 6.62
C ILE A 9 -1.08 -2.47 7.67
N GLY A 10 -0.32 -1.90 8.61
CA GLY A 10 -0.82 -0.95 9.61
C GLY A 10 -1.53 0.25 8.97
N ILE A 11 -0.89 0.89 7.99
CA ILE A 11 -1.46 2.02 7.23
C ILE A 11 -2.75 1.60 6.52
N ILE A 12 -2.73 0.47 5.81
CA ILE A 12 -3.89 -0.02 5.07
C ILE A 12 -5.05 -0.30 6.03
N ASN A 13 -4.77 -0.91 7.18
CA ASN A 13 -5.77 -1.18 8.22
C ASN A 13 -6.36 0.11 8.81
N GLU A 14 -5.54 1.13 9.03
CA GLU A 14 -5.97 2.43 9.54
C GLU A 14 -6.92 3.14 8.56
N VAL A 15 -6.54 3.19 7.27
CA VAL A 15 -7.35 3.86 6.24
C VAL A 15 -8.65 3.11 5.99
N LEU A 16 -8.60 1.77 5.89
CA LEU A 16 -9.78 0.96 5.55
C LEU A 16 -10.64 0.61 6.76
N LYS A 17 -10.15 0.86 7.98
CA LYS A 17 -10.77 0.42 9.24
C LYS A 17 -11.10 -1.08 9.23
N LYS A 18 -10.18 -1.86 8.66
CA LYS A 18 -10.28 -3.32 8.48
C LYS A 18 -9.00 -3.98 8.97
N ASN A 19 -9.03 -5.31 9.09
CA ASN A 19 -7.86 -6.11 9.39
C ASN A 19 -7.55 -6.97 8.16
N VAL A 20 -6.68 -6.46 7.29
CA VAL A 20 -6.25 -7.11 6.06
C VAL A 20 -4.95 -7.90 6.27
N LYS A 21 -4.71 -8.87 5.40
CA LYS A 21 -3.51 -9.70 5.32
C LYS A 21 -2.87 -9.56 3.94
N PRO A 22 -1.58 -9.89 3.77
CA PRO A 22 -0.88 -9.79 2.48
C PRO A 22 -1.61 -10.46 1.30
N GLY A 23 -2.17 -11.65 1.51
CA GLY A 23 -2.89 -12.39 0.47
C GLY A 23 -4.34 -11.92 0.23
N ASP A 24 -4.82 -10.91 0.96
CA ASP A 24 -6.18 -10.41 0.76
C ASP A 24 -6.26 -9.57 -0.52
N SER A 25 -7.34 -9.78 -1.27
CA SER A 25 -7.66 -8.99 -2.45
C SER A 25 -8.08 -7.57 -2.04
N LEU A 26 -7.48 -6.58 -2.69
CA LEU A 26 -7.81 -5.16 -2.52
C LEU A 26 -9.24 -4.86 -2.98
N LEU A 27 -9.71 -5.58 -4.01
CA LEU A 27 -11.09 -5.50 -4.49
C LEU A 27 -12.08 -6.07 -3.47
N ASP A 28 -11.76 -7.20 -2.85
CA ASP A 28 -12.61 -7.82 -1.81
C ASP A 28 -12.63 -6.97 -0.53
N ALA A 29 -11.52 -6.30 -0.24
CA ALA A 29 -11.42 -5.28 0.79
C ALA A 29 -12.24 -4.02 0.47
N LYS A 30 -12.91 -3.95 -0.70
CA LYS A 30 -13.71 -2.81 -1.19
C LYS A 30 -12.92 -1.50 -1.19
N ILE A 31 -11.65 -1.58 -1.56
CA ILE A 31 -10.82 -0.39 -1.72
C ILE A 31 -11.30 0.35 -2.96
N ASP A 32 -11.66 1.62 -2.79
CA ASP A 32 -11.93 2.53 -3.89
C ASP A 32 -10.68 3.37 -4.21
N SER A 33 -10.75 4.12 -5.31
CA SER A 33 -9.65 4.96 -5.77
C SER A 33 -9.25 6.03 -4.73
N ILE A 34 -10.20 6.54 -3.95
CA ILE A 34 -9.94 7.55 -2.92
C ILE A 34 -9.14 6.94 -1.75
N SER A 35 -9.59 5.79 -1.27
CA SER A 35 -8.93 5.06 -0.18
C SER A 35 -7.53 4.63 -0.60
N MET A 36 -7.35 4.22 -1.86
CA MET A 36 -6.02 3.91 -2.39
C MET A 36 -5.12 5.15 -2.38
N ILE A 37 -5.57 6.29 -2.90
CA ILE A 37 -4.76 7.53 -2.88
C ILE A 37 -4.37 7.90 -1.45
N HIS A 38 -5.28 7.78 -0.48
CA HIS A 38 -4.95 8.03 0.92
C HIS A 38 -3.89 7.08 1.46
N ILE A 39 -3.97 5.78 1.14
CA ILE A 39 -2.95 4.78 1.51
C ILE A 39 -1.59 5.18 0.93
N LEU A 40 -1.53 5.50 -0.37
CA LEU A 40 -0.28 5.84 -1.06
C LEU A 40 0.35 7.11 -0.46
N VAL A 41 -0.44 8.16 -0.22
CA VAL A 41 0.06 9.41 0.40
C VAL A 41 0.57 9.17 1.84
N GLN A 42 -0.05 8.27 2.60
CA GLN A 42 0.45 7.92 3.93
C GLN A 42 1.74 7.11 3.86
N ILE A 43 1.85 6.19 2.90
CA ILE A 43 3.06 5.41 2.62
C ILE A 43 4.22 6.34 2.25
N GLU A 44 4.04 7.28 1.33
CA GLU A 44 5.06 8.26 0.94
C GLU A 44 5.61 9.01 2.15
N LYS A 45 4.72 9.45 3.04
CA LYS A 45 5.09 10.16 4.27
C LYS A 45 5.80 9.26 5.28
N GLU A 46 5.31 8.04 5.50
CA GLU A 46 5.89 7.11 6.48
C GLU A 46 7.29 6.65 6.08
N PHE A 47 7.49 6.35 4.79
CA PHE A 47 8.75 5.80 4.28
C PHE A 47 9.65 6.85 3.63
N ASN A 48 9.19 8.10 3.53
CA ASN A 48 9.89 9.19 2.86
C ASN A 48 10.32 8.81 1.42
N ILE A 49 9.39 8.20 0.69
CA ILE A 49 9.52 7.83 -0.72
C ILE A 49 8.63 8.72 -1.58
N ASP A 50 8.95 8.84 -2.86
CA ASP A 50 8.15 9.56 -3.86
C ASP A 50 7.62 8.53 -4.86
N LEU A 51 6.30 8.37 -4.94
CA LEU A 51 5.68 7.38 -5.81
C LEU A 51 5.34 8.02 -7.15
N GLU A 52 5.95 7.51 -8.22
CA GLU A 52 5.64 7.97 -9.57
C GLU A 52 4.15 7.78 -9.93
N ASP A 53 3.61 8.61 -10.83
CA ASP A 53 2.21 8.59 -11.27
C ASP A 53 1.74 7.20 -11.74
N GLU A 54 2.66 6.38 -12.28
CA GLU A 54 2.36 5.01 -12.69
C GLU A 54 1.97 4.07 -11.54
N ASN A 55 2.38 4.41 -10.30
CA ASN A 55 2.00 3.72 -9.07
C ASN A 55 0.61 4.15 -8.57
N LEU A 56 0.02 5.20 -9.13
CA LEU A 56 -1.36 5.61 -8.82
C LEU A 56 -2.39 4.79 -9.60
N ILE A 57 -1.94 3.96 -10.57
CA ILE A 57 -2.81 3.11 -11.37
C ILE A 57 -3.31 1.93 -10.52
N PHE A 58 -4.45 2.13 -9.87
CA PHE A 58 -5.11 1.17 -8.97
C PHE A 58 -5.19 -0.26 -9.54
N THR A 59 -5.43 -0.41 -10.84
CA THR A 59 -5.57 -1.72 -11.49
C THR A 59 -4.28 -2.53 -11.55
N ARG A 60 -3.12 -1.96 -11.19
CA ARG A 60 -1.85 -2.68 -11.08
C ARG A 60 -1.76 -3.51 -9.80
N TYR A 61 -2.56 -3.20 -8.79
CA TYR A 61 -2.53 -3.85 -7.49
C TYR A 61 -3.79 -4.69 -7.32
N GLN A 62 -3.61 -5.99 -7.15
CA GLN A 62 -4.70 -6.94 -6.92
C GLN A 62 -4.77 -7.34 -5.45
N PHE A 63 -3.63 -7.49 -4.79
CA PHE A 63 -3.48 -7.96 -3.42
C PHE A 63 -2.73 -6.94 -2.55
N VAL A 64 -2.91 -7.03 -1.24
CA VAL A 64 -2.16 -6.21 -0.26
C VAL A 64 -0.65 -6.41 -0.40
N GLU A 65 -0.22 -7.62 -0.72
CA GLU A 65 1.18 -7.95 -0.98
C GLU A 65 1.78 -7.15 -2.14
N ASP A 66 0.99 -6.78 -3.17
CA ASP A 66 1.48 -5.97 -4.29
C ASP A 66 1.91 -4.57 -3.81
N ILE A 67 1.16 -3.98 -2.87
CA ILE A 67 1.51 -2.70 -2.24
C ILE A 67 2.77 -2.85 -1.39
N ILE A 68 2.87 -3.92 -0.59
CA ILE A 68 4.05 -4.20 0.24
C ILE A 68 5.31 -4.33 -0.62
N ASN A 69 5.21 -5.02 -1.76
CA ASN A 69 6.31 -5.19 -2.71
C ASN A 69 6.70 -3.86 -3.33
N MET A 70 5.74 -3.08 -3.80
CA MET A 70 5.98 -1.74 -4.34
C MET A 70 6.73 -0.84 -3.33
N VAL A 71 6.29 -0.80 -2.06
CA VAL A 71 6.98 -0.01 -1.03
C VAL A 71 8.40 -0.54 -0.80
N SER A 72 8.55 -1.86 -0.72
CA SER A 72 9.84 -2.50 -0.49
C SER A 72 10.84 -2.25 -1.62
N GLU A 73 10.38 -2.13 -2.86
CA GLU A 73 11.21 -1.78 -4.02
C GLU A 73 11.67 -0.33 -3.95
N ASN A 74 10.74 0.61 -3.73
CA ASN A 74 11.04 2.04 -3.68
C ASN A 74 11.92 2.42 -2.48
N THR A 75 11.79 1.72 -1.35
CA THR A 75 12.60 1.98 -0.14
C THR A 75 14.03 1.42 -0.25
N LYS A 76 14.30 0.47 -1.16
CA LYS A 76 15.66 -0.06 -1.38
C LYS A 76 16.52 0.86 -2.26
N THR A 77 15.86 1.70 -3.06
CA THR A 77 16.47 2.63 -4.01
C THR A 77 16.69 4.03 -3.43
N ALA A 78 16.17 4.32 -2.22
CA ALA A 78 16.40 5.55 -1.46
C ALA A 78 17.56 5.37 -0.46
#